data_AF-A0A261ESM4-F1
#
_entry.id   AF-A0A261ESM4-F1
#
_cell.length_a   1.000
_cell.length_b   1.000
_cell.length_c   1.000
_cell.angle_alpha   90.00
_cell.angle_beta   90.00
_cell.angle_gamma   90.00
#
_symmetry.space_group_name_H-M   'P 1'
#
loop_
_entity.id
_entity.type
_entity.pdbx_description
1 polymer ?
#
loop_
_entity_poly.entity_id
_entity_poly.type
_entity_poly.pdbx_seq_one_letter_code
_entity_poly.pdbx_strand_id
1 'polypeptide(L)'
;MKTITSAEFERVIQKYSDPSYEYSAAYKLNTFICNPSRSEDLVHEAIINAICDVMRLHPERTLTLKYTVHIARNIKLEHIFQREFHVPITLLRAGYAFERHKAEIRSLGHVVTDDTEAEIWDEAVKTINNKQRIDYKEGKRKTTRYLPLHNGIYESGIHSTCGGLKAWKETKAALSGKSLKYLNRKEREIMDRYTGSYKNANPEVACLTEFKPNMQWLYEHDVTYKQAQAMLKRIIDGEIIQPGVDPQELKTLFASVRPKPNLRQSIELVVLDHQVADYLVAKHPNLRADAILNREGMTLRNARTGLAYEQKLFQYPGVESQSVWDQECQRLNLKTRPRGAQVGSKGYQKYRDQANQLVATIRAIIIQDE
;
A
#
# COMPACT_ATOMS: atom_id res chain seq x y z
N MET A 1 -7.06 -14.48 -39.13
CA MET A 1 -5.85 -14.45 -38.29
C MET A 1 -5.55 -15.88 -37.84
N LYS A 2 -4.29 -16.34 -37.88
CA LYS A 2 -3.93 -17.70 -37.45
C LYS A 2 -3.77 -17.73 -35.92
N THR A 3 -4.55 -18.57 -35.26
CA THR A 3 -4.42 -18.86 -33.81
C THR A 3 -3.09 -19.56 -33.53
N ILE A 4 -2.48 -19.26 -32.39
CA ILE A 4 -1.23 -19.93 -31.98
C ILE A 4 -1.46 -21.43 -31.74
N THR A 5 -0.52 -22.27 -32.14
CA THR A 5 -0.53 -23.70 -31.80
C THR A 5 0.13 -23.96 -30.43
N SER A 6 -0.19 -25.07 -29.76
CA SER A 6 0.41 -25.42 -28.47
C SER A 6 1.95 -25.47 -28.52
N ALA A 7 2.51 -26.05 -29.58
CA ALA A 7 3.96 -26.13 -29.76
C ALA A 7 4.64 -24.78 -30.06
N GLU A 8 3.92 -23.81 -30.64
CA GLU A 8 4.40 -22.44 -30.80
C GLU A 8 4.31 -21.66 -29.48
N PHE A 9 3.27 -21.92 -28.70
CA PHE A 9 3.06 -21.33 -27.38
C PHE A 9 4.15 -21.73 -26.38
N GLU A 10 4.39 -23.03 -26.22
CA GLU A 10 5.44 -23.57 -25.34
C GLU A 10 6.83 -23.05 -25.72
N ARG A 11 7.16 -23.03 -27.03
CA ARG A 11 8.43 -22.48 -27.50
C ARG A 11 8.64 -21.00 -27.16
N VAL A 12 7.58 -20.20 -27.24
CA VAL A 12 7.67 -18.78 -26.88
C VAL A 12 7.89 -18.65 -25.38
N ILE A 13 7.12 -19.36 -24.58
CA ILE A 13 7.21 -19.32 -23.13
C ILE A 13 8.62 -19.73 -22.70
N GLN A 14 9.10 -20.91 -23.10
CA GLN A 14 10.42 -21.41 -22.76
C GLN A 14 11.53 -20.41 -23.13
N LYS A 15 11.44 -19.80 -24.31
CA LYS A 15 12.43 -18.82 -24.77
C LYS A 15 12.49 -17.56 -23.91
N TYR A 16 11.35 -17.07 -23.42
CA TYR A 16 11.30 -15.81 -22.64
C TYR A 16 11.33 -16.03 -21.12
N SER A 17 11.19 -17.27 -20.66
CA SER A 17 11.52 -17.70 -19.29
C SER A 17 12.95 -18.24 -19.15
N ASP A 18 13.70 -18.44 -20.23
CA ASP A 18 15.08 -18.92 -20.14
C ASP A 18 16.04 -17.86 -19.55
N PRO A 19 16.69 -18.12 -18.39
CA PRO A 19 17.61 -17.20 -17.73
C PRO A 19 18.95 -17.05 -18.45
N SER A 20 19.26 -17.89 -19.45
CA SER A 20 20.45 -17.77 -20.29
C SER A 20 20.24 -16.85 -21.50
N TYR A 21 18.98 -16.57 -21.86
CA TYR A 21 18.65 -15.68 -22.97
C TYR A 21 18.68 -14.21 -22.53
N GLU A 22 19.72 -13.46 -22.92
CA GLU A 22 19.99 -12.06 -22.50
C GLU A 22 18.78 -11.09 -22.58
N TYR A 23 17.88 -11.31 -23.53
CA TYR A 23 16.72 -10.45 -23.75
C TYR A 23 15.46 -10.90 -22.98
N SER A 24 15.53 -12.03 -22.27
CA SER A 24 14.43 -12.59 -21.51
C SER A 24 14.19 -11.80 -20.22
N ALA A 25 12.98 -11.92 -19.67
CA ALA A 25 12.70 -11.39 -18.35
C ALA A 25 13.44 -12.20 -17.27
N ALA A 26 13.65 -13.50 -17.49
CA ALA A 26 14.33 -14.38 -16.54
C ALA A 26 15.81 -14.07 -16.41
N TYR A 27 16.50 -13.75 -17.51
CA TYR A 27 17.89 -13.32 -17.47
C TYR A 27 18.05 -12.09 -16.59
N LYS A 28 17.16 -11.11 -16.78
CA LYS A 28 17.14 -9.87 -15.99
C LYS A 28 16.74 -10.09 -14.54
N LEU A 29 15.89 -11.05 -14.23
CA LEU A 29 15.56 -11.40 -12.85
C LEU A 29 16.75 -12.12 -12.17
N ASN A 30 17.41 -12.99 -12.93
CA ASN A 30 18.56 -13.77 -12.46
C ASN A 30 19.76 -12.90 -12.09
N THR A 31 19.96 -11.75 -12.74
CA THR A 31 21.02 -10.80 -12.34
C THR A 31 20.81 -10.21 -10.94
N PHE A 32 19.61 -10.30 -10.37
CA PHE A 32 19.31 -9.83 -9.01
C PHE A 32 19.27 -10.97 -8.00
N ILE A 33 18.59 -12.07 -8.32
CA ILE A 33 18.36 -13.15 -7.37
C ILE A 33 19.44 -14.24 -7.43
N CYS A 34 20.29 -14.20 -8.46
CA CYS A 34 21.40 -15.13 -8.69
C CYS A 34 20.99 -16.62 -8.62
N ASN A 35 19.77 -16.93 -9.04
CA ASN A 35 19.19 -18.26 -9.06
C ASN A 35 18.47 -18.49 -10.40
N PRO A 36 19.15 -19.15 -11.36
CA PRO A 36 18.62 -19.33 -12.71
C PRO A 36 17.31 -20.11 -12.73
N SER A 37 17.23 -21.24 -12.02
CA SER A 37 16.03 -22.08 -11.96
C SER A 37 14.85 -21.32 -11.36
N ARG A 38 15.06 -20.61 -10.24
CA ARG A 38 13.99 -19.79 -9.65
C ARG A 38 13.58 -18.64 -10.57
N SER A 39 14.51 -18.04 -11.31
CA SER A 39 14.22 -16.97 -12.25
C SER A 39 13.38 -17.44 -13.43
N GLU A 40 13.68 -18.64 -13.92
CA GLU A 40 12.90 -19.32 -14.96
C GLU A 40 11.48 -19.57 -14.50
N ASP A 41 11.30 -20.24 -13.35
CA ASP A 41 9.98 -20.57 -12.80
C ASP A 41 9.10 -19.33 -12.62
N LEU A 42 9.66 -18.28 -12.01
CA LEU A 42 8.92 -17.05 -11.71
C LEU A 42 8.49 -16.30 -12.98
N VAL A 43 9.35 -16.27 -13.99
CA VAL A 43 9.02 -15.60 -15.26
C VAL A 43 8.10 -16.46 -16.11
N HIS A 44 8.29 -17.78 -16.12
CA HIS A 44 7.39 -18.74 -16.74
C HIS A 44 5.95 -18.55 -16.23
N GLU A 45 5.78 -18.55 -14.91
CA GLU A 45 4.49 -18.33 -14.25
C GLU A 45 3.93 -16.94 -14.56
N ALA A 46 4.76 -15.89 -14.53
CA ALA A 46 4.33 -14.53 -14.85
C ALA A 46 3.84 -14.38 -16.30
N ILE A 47 4.47 -15.08 -17.26
CA ILE A 47 4.02 -15.09 -18.66
C ILE A 47 2.65 -15.75 -18.77
N ILE A 48 2.47 -16.92 -18.14
CA ILE A 48 1.18 -17.63 -18.16
C ILE A 48 0.08 -16.76 -17.54
N ASN A 49 0.32 -16.20 -16.35
CA ASN A 49 -0.65 -15.34 -15.67
C ASN A 49 -1.03 -14.11 -16.51
N ALA A 50 -0.04 -13.44 -17.12
CA ALA A 50 -0.31 -12.29 -17.98
C ALA A 50 -1.14 -12.65 -19.22
N ILE A 51 -0.93 -13.83 -19.80
CA ILE A 51 -1.73 -14.32 -20.93
C ILE A 51 -3.16 -14.62 -20.47
N CYS A 52 -3.33 -15.34 -19.37
CA CYS A 52 -4.64 -15.64 -18.79
C CYS A 52 -5.43 -14.36 -18.47
N ASP A 53 -4.78 -13.36 -17.88
CA ASP A 53 -5.39 -12.07 -17.57
C ASP A 53 -5.88 -11.34 -18.81
N VAL A 54 -5.06 -11.29 -19.86
CA VAL A 54 -5.41 -10.63 -21.11
C VAL A 54 -6.57 -11.34 -21.80
N MET A 55 -6.57 -12.68 -21.81
CA MET A 55 -7.67 -13.46 -22.40
C MET A 55 -8.97 -13.34 -21.60
N ARG A 56 -8.88 -13.20 -20.27
CA ARG A 56 -10.04 -12.95 -19.41
C ARG A 56 -10.63 -11.54 -19.60
N LEU A 57 -9.78 -10.52 -19.71
CA LEU A 57 -10.21 -9.13 -19.86
C LEU A 57 -10.69 -8.78 -21.28
N HIS A 58 -10.22 -9.54 -22.27
CA HIS A 58 -10.54 -9.34 -23.68
C HIS A 58 -10.89 -10.68 -24.35
N PRO A 59 -12.02 -11.30 -23.96
CA PRO A 59 -12.42 -12.62 -24.49
C PRO A 59 -12.64 -12.62 -26.01
N GLU A 60 -12.87 -11.46 -26.61
CA GLU A 60 -13.02 -11.26 -28.04
C GLU A 60 -11.69 -11.36 -28.82
N ARG A 61 -10.54 -11.29 -28.14
CA ARG A 61 -9.21 -11.28 -28.79
C ARG A 61 -8.67 -12.69 -28.97
N THR A 62 -8.20 -12.98 -30.18
CA THR A 62 -7.50 -14.24 -30.46
C THR A 62 -6.05 -14.18 -30.03
N LEU A 63 -5.59 -15.20 -29.28
CA LEU A 63 -4.19 -15.36 -28.96
C LEU A 63 -3.39 -15.78 -30.22
N THR A 64 -2.63 -14.83 -30.76
CA THR A 64 -1.73 -15.06 -31.91
C THR A 64 -0.29 -15.13 -31.45
N LEU A 65 0.58 -15.77 -32.23
CA LEU A 65 2.03 -15.83 -31.95
C LEU A 65 2.64 -14.46 -31.66
N LYS A 66 2.32 -13.45 -32.48
CA LYS A 66 2.82 -12.08 -32.31
C LYS A 66 2.35 -11.47 -30.98
N TYR A 67 1.13 -11.80 -30.57
CA TYR A 67 0.57 -11.28 -29.32
C TYR A 67 1.16 -11.97 -28.09
N THR A 68 1.34 -13.29 -28.13
CA THR A 68 2.04 -14.05 -27.07
C THR A 68 3.48 -13.56 -26.88
N VAL A 69 4.23 -13.36 -27.97
CA VAL A 69 5.58 -12.78 -27.92
C VAL A 69 5.57 -11.37 -27.33
N HIS A 70 4.57 -10.55 -27.69
CA HIS A 70 4.44 -9.21 -27.12
C HIS A 70 4.22 -9.26 -25.60
N ILE A 71 3.34 -10.14 -25.11
CA ILE A 71 3.10 -10.30 -23.67
C ILE A 71 4.37 -10.80 -22.98
N ALA A 72 4.99 -11.87 -23.50
CA ALA A 72 6.17 -12.50 -22.91
C ALA A 72 7.40 -11.56 -22.82
N ARG A 73 7.53 -10.61 -23.76
CA ARG A 73 8.59 -9.59 -23.72
C ARG A 73 8.37 -8.49 -22.70
N ASN A 74 7.11 -8.23 -22.33
CA ASN A 74 6.70 -7.07 -21.55
C ASN A 74 6.29 -7.44 -20.12
N ILE A 75 6.85 -8.53 -19.59
CA ILE A 75 6.64 -8.94 -18.21
C ILE A 75 7.21 -7.90 -17.25
N LYS A 76 6.38 -7.52 -16.28
CA LYS A 76 6.69 -6.50 -15.29
C LYS A 76 7.50 -7.12 -14.15
N LEU A 77 8.83 -7.07 -14.26
CA LEU A 77 9.73 -7.58 -13.22
C LEU A 77 9.47 -6.93 -11.85
N GLU A 78 9.11 -5.65 -11.83
CA GLU A 78 8.74 -4.96 -10.58
C GLU A 78 7.61 -5.67 -9.82
N HIS A 79 6.66 -6.27 -10.54
CA HIS A 79 5.59 -7.02 -9.92
C HIS A 79 6.10 -8.35 -9.36
N ILE A 80 7.01 -9.04 -10.05
CA ILE A 80 7.65 -10.25 -9.53
C ILE A 80 8.42 -9.91 -8.24
N PHE A 81 9.19 -8.82 -8.23
CA PHE A 81 9.91 -8.36 -7.03
C PHE A 81 9.00 -8.00 -5.86
N GLN A 82 7.91 -7.30 -6.13
CA GLN A 82 6.96 -6.94 -5.08
C GLN A 82 6.23 -8.17 -4.52
N ARG A 83 5.86 -9.10 -5.40
CA ARG A 83 5.04 -10.27 -5.11
C ARG A 83 5.83 -11.36 -4.37
N GLU A 84 6.98 -11.73 -4.90
CA GLU A 84 7.78 -12.86 -4.40
C GLU A 84 8.75 -12.47 -3.30
N PHE A 85 9.21 -11.21 -3.32
CA PHE A 85 10.29 -10.76 -2.45
C PHE A 85 9.89 -9.57 -1.58
N HIS A 86 8.62 -9.16 -1.63
CA HIS A 86 8.04 -8.07 -0.82
C HIS A 86 8.81 -6.74 -0.94
N VAL A 87 9.49 -6.51 -2.06
CA VAL A 87 10.26 -5.28 -2.28
C VAL A 87 9.33 -4.17 -2.79
N PRO A 88 9.21 -3.03 -2.08
CA PRO A 88 8.39 -1.93 -2.57
C PRO A 88 8.90 -1.40 -3.91
N ILE A 89 8.00 -1.22 -4.88
CA ILE A 89 8.35 -0.74 -6.24
C ILE A 89 9.12 0.59 -6.20
N THR A 90 8.80 1.48 -5.26
CA THR A 90 9.50 2.75 -5.06
C THR A 90 10.94 2.56 -4.64
N LEU A 91 11.22 1.65 -3.70
CA LEU A 91 12.56 1.31 -3.27
C LEU A 91 13.34 0.63 -4.40
N LEU A 92 12.69 -0.29 -5.11
CA LEU A 92 13.26 -0.99 -6.25
C LEU A 92 13.70 0.01 -7.34
N ARG A 93 12.84 0.94 -7.74
CA ARG A 93 13.15 1.97 -8.75
C ARG A 93 14.26 2.92 -8.30
N ALA A 94 14.28 3.32 -7.03
CA ALA A 94 15.35 4.14 -6.48
C ALA A 94 16.69 3.38 -6.45
N GLY A 95 16.66 2.10 -6.05
CA GLY A 95 17.80 1.19 -6.10
C GLY A 95 18.36 1.03 -7.52
N TYR A 96 17.50 0.83 -8.52
CA TYR A 96 17.90 0.78 -9.92
C TYR A 96 18.59 2.07 -10.38
N ALA A 97 18.00 3.23 -10.05
CA ALA A 97 18.57 4.52 -10.40
C ALA A 97 19.96 4.72 -9.78
N PHE A 98 20.09 4.34 -8.50
CA PHE A 98 21.34 4.38 -7.77
C PHE A 98 22.39 3.47 -8.36
N GLU A 99 22.11 2.19 -8.60
CA GLU A 99 23.08 1.24 -9.16
C GLU A 99 23.54 1.65 -10.57
N ARG A 100 22.64 2.25 -11.35
CA ARG A 100 22.96 2.85 -12.65
C ARG A 100 23.95 4.02 -12.48
N HIS A 101 23.61 5.00 -11.66
CA HIS A 101 24.43 6.19 -11.45
C HIS A 101 25.80 5.82 -10.86
N LYS A 102 25.82 4.90 -9.91
CA LYS A 102 27.03 4.30 -9.33
C LYS A 102 27.91 3.62 -10.37
N ALA A 103 27.32 2.89 -11.33
CA ALA A 103 28.06 2.25 -12.41
C ALA A 103 28.62 3.26 -13.42
N GLU A 104 27.87 4.32 -13.72
CA GLU A 104 28.31 5.44 -14.58
C GLU A 104 29.52 6.13 -13.96
N ILE A 105 29.46 6.50 -12.68
CA ILE A 105 30.58 7.11 -11.93
C ILE A 105 31.82 6.22 -11.93
N ARG A 106 31.66 4.90 -11.71
CA ARG A 106 32.77 3.93 -11.79
C ARG A 106 33.37 3.83 -13.18
N SER A 107 32.55 3.90 -14.23
CA SER A 107 33.04 3.85 -15.62
C SER A 107 33.88 5.06 -16.02
N LEU A 108 33.68 6.18 -15.33
CA LEU A 108 34.48 7.40 -15.45
C LEU A 108 35.79 7.34 -14.63
N GLY A 109 36.06 6.22 -13.95
CA GLY A 109 37.28 6.01 -13.16
C GLY A 109 37.22 6.53 -11.73
N HIS A 110 36.06 7.00 -11.27
CA HIS A 110 35.91 7.47 -9.89
C HIS A 110 35.69 6.31 -8.90
N VAL A 111 36.35 6.42 -7.74
CA VAL A 111 36.16 5.48 -6.62
C VAL A 111 34.87 5.83 -5.89
N VAL A 112 33.99 4.83 -5.74
CA VAL A 112 32.77 4.96 -4.94
C VAL A 112 33.06 4.45 -3.54
N THR A 113 33.09 5.36 -2.56
CA THR A 113 33.22 5.05 -1.12
C THR A 113 31.85 5.03 -0.45
N ASP A 114 31.75 4.41 0.74
CA ASP A 114 30.50 4.34 1.49
C ASP A 114 29.90 5.73 1.78
N ASP A 115 30.75 6.73 2.05
CA ASP A 115 30.34 8.11 2.30
C ASP A 115 29.70 8.77 1.07
N THR A 116 30.21 8.45 -0.12
CA THR A 116 29.67 8.99 -1.39
C THR A 116 28.38 8.30 -1.85
N GLU A 117 28.04 7.11 -1.33
CA GLU A 117 26.87 6.37 -1.81
C GLU A 117 25.54 7.08 -1.50
N ALA A 118 25.46 7.79 -0.39
CA ALA A 118 24.28 8.59 -0.04
C ALA A 118 24.06 9.72 -1.05
N GLU A 119 25.13 10.39 -1.46
CA GLU A 119 25.09 11.47 -2.45
C GLU A 119 24.71 10.95 -3.83
N ILE A 120 25.31 9.83 -4.26
CA ILE A 120 25.02 9.15 -5.52
C ILE A 120 23.54 8.71 -5.57
N TRP A 121 23.01 8.18 -4.46
CA TRP A 121 21.60 7.83 -4.35
C TRP A 121 20.70 9.05 -4.52
N ASP A 122 20.97 10.12 -3.77
CA ASP A 122 20.17 11.33 -3.80
C ASP A 122 20.19 12.01 -5.16
N GLU A 123 21.33 12.04 -5.83
CA GLU A 123 21.47 12.61 -7.16
C GLU A 123 20.66 11.82 -8.21
N ALA A 124 20.76 10.48 -8.16
CA ALA A 124 20.00 9.60 -9.04
C ALA A 124 18.48 9.76 -8.83
N VAL A 125 18.04 9.82 -7.57
CA VAL A 125 16.64 10.01 -7.19
C VAL A 125 16.12 11.38 -7.62
N LYS A 126 16.86 12.45 -7.34
CA LYS A 126 16.50 13.83 -7.75
C LYS A 126 16.37 13.93 -9.26
N THR A 127 17.26 13.30 -10.02
CA THR A 127 17.21 13.28 -11.48
C THR A 127 15.90 12.66 -11.99
N ILE A 128 15.49 11.52 -11.43
CA ILE A 128 14.22 10.87 -11.79
C ILE A 128 13.01 11.71 -11.33
N ASN A 129 13.03 12.22 -10.10
CA ASN A 129 11.94 13.04 -9.56
C ASN A 129 11.73 14.30 -10.39
N ASN A 130 12.82 14.97 -10.79
CA ASN A 130 12.78 16.14 -11.66
C ASN A 130 12.21 15.80 -13.04
N LYS A 131 12.66 14.69 -13.66
CA LYS A 131 12.10 14.23 -14.93
C LYS A 131 10.59 13.95 -14.83
N GLN A 132 10.16 13.24 -13.78
CA GLN A 132 8.74 12.97 -13.56
C GLN A 132 7.93 14.25 -13.34
N ARG A 133 8.49 15.25 -12.65
CA ARG A 133 7.86 16.55 -12.44
C ARG A 133 7.69 17.33 -13.75
N ILE A 134 8.70 17.29 -14.62
CA ILE A 134 8.63 17.89 -15.97
C ILE A 134 7.56 17.17 -16.81
N ASP A 135 7.62 15.84 -16.90
CA ASP A 135 6.64 15.04 -17.66
C ASP A 135 5.20 15.27 -17.20
N TYR A 136 4.99 15.48 -15.89
CA TYR A 136 3.67 15.78 -15.34
C TYR A 136 3.19 17.18 -15.74
N LYS A 137 4.06 18.19 -15.64
CA LYS A 137 3.75 19.57 -16.05
C LYS A 137 3.46 19.65 -17.55
N GLU A 138 4.17 18.88 -18.37
CA GLU A 138 3.98 18.81 -19.82
C GLU A 138 2.81 17.90 -20.23
N GLY A 139 2.06 17.32 -19.28
CA GLY A 139 0.91 16.46 -19.56
C GLY A 139 1.24 15.08 -20.15
N LYS A 140 2.53 14.76 -20.37
CA LYS A 140 3.02 13.46 -20.84
C LYS A 140 2.76 12.35 -19.82
N ARG A 141 2.56 12.70 -18.55
CA ARG A 141 2.30 11.78 -17.44
C ARG A 141 1.14 12.27 -16.58
N LYS A 142 0.21 11.36 -16.23
CA LYS A 142 -0.98 11.70 -15.42
C LYS A 142 -0.75 11.68 -13.91
N THR A 143 0.32 11.05 -13.43
CA THR A 143 0.62 10.88 -11.99
C THR A 143 2.13 10.84 -11.76
N THR A 144 2.63 11.53 -10.74
CA THR A 144 4.02 11.40 -10.27
C THR A 144 4.14 10.35 -9.18
N ARG A 145 5.26 9.62 -9.15
CA ARG A 145 5.63 8.72 -8.05
C ARG A 145 7.05 9.08 -7.64
N TYR A 146 7.14 9.98 -6.66
CA TYR A 146 8.41 10.44 -6.13
C TYR A 146 9.14 9.30 -5.45
N LEU A 147 10.46 9.24 -5.65
CA LEU A 147 11.35 8.27 -5.06
C LEU A 147 11.98 8.86 -3.78
N PRO A 148 12.25 8.04 -2.76
CA PRO A 148 12.81 8.51 -1.50
C PRO A 148 14.31 8.80 -1.62
N LEU A 149 14.77 9.82 -0.90
CA LEU A 149 16.19 10.09 -0.70
C LEU A 149 16.84 9.01 0.18
N HIS A 150 18.16 9.06 0.33
CA HIS A 150 18.96 8.04 1.00
C HIS A 150 18.51 7.79 2.45
N ASN A 151 18.06 8.85 3.14
CA ASN A 151 17.56 8.84 4.51
C ASN A 151 16.11 8.32 4.63
N GLY A 152 15.49 7.93 3.52
CA GLY A 152 14.11 7.47 3.50
C GLY A 152 13.08 8.59 3.63
N ILE A 153 13.43 9.82 3.22
CA ILE A 153 12.52 10.96 3.19
C ILE A 153 12.35 11.40 1.73
N TYR A 154 11.13 11.78 1.33
CA TYR A 154 10.89 12.42 0.04
C TYR A 154 11.36 13.87 0.05
N GLU A 155 11.57 14.48 -1.12
CA GLU A 155 11.91 15.92 -1.23
C GLU A 155 10.88 16.85 -0.55
N SER A 156 9.64 16.39 -0.35
CA SER A 156 8.60 17.12 0.38
C SER A 156 8.76 17.10 1.90
N GLY A 157 9.76 16.40 2.44
CA GLY A 157 9.96 16.20 3.89
C GLY A 157 9.10 15.10 4.51
N ILE A 158 8.35 14.33 3.72
CA ILE A 158 7.52 13.22 4.21
C ILE A 158 8.35 11.94 4.25
N HIS A 159 8.25 11.17 5.33
CA HIS A 159 8.91 9.86 5.42
C HIS A 159 8.32 8.85 4.44
N SER A 160 9.20 8.10 3.80
CA SER A 160 8.88 6.98 2.94
C SER A 160 8.60 5.72 3.74
N THR A 161 7.54 5.02 3.39
CA THR A 161 7.21 3.70 3.95
C THR A 161 8.18 2.61 3.50
N CYS A 162 8.97 2.85 2.45
CA CYS A 162 9.92 1.88 1.89
C CYS A 162 11.37 2.16 2.27
N GLY A 163 11.63 3.17 3.11
CA GLY A 163 12.98 3.57 3.49
C GLY A 163 13.74 4.25 2.35
N GLY A 164 15.08 4.11 2.37
CA GLY A 164 16.03 4.71 1.42
C GLY A 164 17.23 3.79 1.17
N LEU A 165 18.43 4.35 1.07
CA LEU A 165 19.64 3.61 0.70
C LEU A 165 19.92 2.41 1.63
N LYS A 166 19.74 2.59 2.94
CA LYS A 166 19.94 1.49 3.92
C LYS A 166 19.00 0.31 3.65
N ALA A 167 17.71 0.59 3.49
CA ALA A 167 16.70 -0.43 3.20
C ALA A 167 16.98 -1.15 1.86
N TRP A 168 17.50 -0.42 0.86
CA TRP A 168 17.94 -1.03 -0.40
C TRP A 168 19.12 -1.98 -0.22
N LYS A 169 20.15 -1.59 0.53
CA LYS A 169 21.31 -2.45 0.81
C LYS A 169 20.90 -3.74 1.52
N GLU A 170 20.03 -3.63 2.53
CA GLU A 170 19.49 -4.78 3.27
C GLU A 170 18.68 -5.70 2.35
N THR A 171 17.81 -5.12 1.52
CA THR A 171 17.02 -5.87 0.52
C THR A 171 17.93 -6.59 -0.47
N LYS A 172 18.93 -5.90 -1.03
CA LYS A 172 19.86 -6.47 -2.00
C LYS A 172 20.66 -7.62 -1.39
N ALA A 173 21.14 -7.46 -0.16
CA ALA A 173 21.87 -8.50 0.56
C ALA A 173 20.99 -9.74 0.85
N ALA A 174 19.71 -9.53 1.20
CA ALA A 174 18.75 -10.60 1.43
C ALA A 174 18.39 -11.37 0.14
N LEU A 175 18.30 -10.67 -0.99
CA LEU A 175 18.03 -11.26 -2.30
C LEU A 175 19.22 -12.08 -2.84
N SER A 176 20.44 -11.62 -2.60
CA SER A 176 21.65 -12.12 -3.26
C SER A 176 22.37 -13.23 -2.50
N GLY A 177 21.68 -14.13 -1.79
CA GLY A 177 22.24 -15.17 -0.91
C GLY A 177 23.68 -15.60 -1.27
N LYS A 178 24.67 -14.90 -0.69
CA LYS A 178 26.13 -14.92 -1.01
C LYS A 178 26.56 -14.44 -2.42
N SER A 179 27.29 -13.30 -2.41
CA SER A 179 28.29 -12.81 -3.39
C SER A 179 27.81 -12.15 -4.68
N LEU A 180 28.07 -10.84 -4.78
CA LEU A 180 27.78 -9.98 -5.93
C LEU A 180 28.96 -9.95 -6.91
N LYS A 181 28.75 -10.42 -8.15
CA LYS A 181 29.57 -10.02 -9.30
C LYS A 181 28.70 -9.34 -10.37
N TYR A 182 28.88 -8.02 -10.42
CA TYR A 182 28.80 -7.05 -11.53
C TYR A 182 27.83 -7.27 -12.70
N LEU A 183 26.93 -6.29 -12.89
CA LEU A 183 26.24 -6.05 -14.17
C LEU A 183 27.19 -5.41 -15.20
N ASN A 184 27.17 -5.90 -16.44
CA ASN A 184 28.02 -5.46 -17.55
C ASN A 184 27.34 -4.41 -18.47
N ARG A 185 28.10 -3.86 -19.44
CA ARG A 185 27.70 -2.71 -20.27
C ARG A 185 26.47 -2.93 -21.16
N LYS A 186 26.25 -4.15 -21.65
CA LYS A 186 25.13 -4.46 -22.56
C LYS A 186 23.81 -4.62 -21.84
N GLU A 187 23.85 -5.10 -20.59
CA GLU A 187 22.69 -5.19 -19.70
C GLU A 187 22.10 -3.81 -19.39
N ARG A 188 22.90 -2.74 -19.52
CA ARG A 188 22.49 -1.33 -19.36
C ARG A 188 21.61 -0.81 -20.51
N GLU A 189 21.90 -1.18 -21.76
CA GLU A 189 21.23 -0.65 -22.95
C GLU A 189 19.83 -1.26 -23.21
N ILE A 190 19.58 -2.46 -22.70
CA ILE A 190 18.28 -3.15 -22.83
C ILE A 190 17.23 -2.56 -21.87
N MET A 191 17.66 -1.97 -20.74
CA MET A 191 16.77 -1.37 -19.74
C MET A 191 16.28 0.05 -20.09
N ASP A 192 17.02 0.79 -20.93
CA ASP A 192 16.69 2.18 -21.32
C ASP A 192 15.37 2.32 -22.11
N ARG A 193 14.90 1.26 -22.78
CA ARG A 193 13.74 1.32 -23.69
C ARG A 193 12.36 1.33 -23.01
N TYR A 194 12.24 1.07 -21.71
CA TYR A 194 10.93 0.81 -21.06
C TYR A 194 10.55 1.72 -19.89
N THR A 195 11.30 2.81 -19.64
CA THR A 195 10.89 3.82 -18.64
C THR A 195 9.78 4.78 -19.13
N GLY A 196 9.21 4.53 -20.32
CA GLY A 196 8.20 5.37 -20.97
C GLY A 196 6.81 4.74 -21.10
N SER A 197 5.90 5.17 -20.22
CA SER A 197 4.45 5.37 -20.43
C SER A 197 3.42 4.22 -20.28
N TYR A 198 2.29 4.64 -19.69
CA TYR A 198 0.91 4.10 -19.64
C TYR A 198 0.63 2.88 -18.73
N LYS A 199 -0.44 2.91 -17.90
CA LYS A 199 -1.79 2.57 -18.40
C LYS A 199 -2.53 1.38 -17.77
N ASN A 200 -2.70 1.28 -16.45
CA ASN A 200 -3.60 0.33 -15.74
C ASN A 200 -3.30 -1.19 -15.76
N ALA A 201 -3.84 -1.83 -14.72
CA ALA A 201 -4.01 -3.26 -14.40
C ALA A 201 -2.78 -4.05 -13.88
N ASN A 202 -2.93 -4.46 -12.62
CA ASN A 202 -2.32 -5.59 -11.92
C ASN A 202 -3.52 -6.46 -11.45
N PRO A 203 -3.40 -7.79 -11.34
CA PRO A 203 -3.18 -8.31 -9.99
C PRO A 203 -2.22 -9.51 -9.87
N GLU A 204 -1.78 -9.68 -8.63
CA GLU A 204 -0.81 -10.58 -8.00
C GLU A 204 -1.03 -12.10 -8.18
N VAL A 205 0.06 -12.85 -7.98
CA VAL A 205 0.08 -14.24 -7.46
C VAL A 205 1.32 -14.43 -6.56
N ALA A 206 1.31 -13.98 -5.31
CA ALA A 206 2.32 -14.42 -4.34
C ALA A 206 1.80 -15.70 -3.68
N CYS A 207 2.65 -16.71 -3.52
CA CYS A 207 2.35 -17.87 -2.69
C CYS A 207 2.00 -17.42 -1.27
N LEU A 208 0.74 -17.59 -0.92
CA LEU A 208 0.13 -17.20 0.34
C LEU A 208 0.62 -18.13 1.45
N THR A 209 1.33 -17.57 2.44
CA THR A 209 0.96 -17.86 3.82
C THR A 209 -0.55 -17.64 3.92
N GLU A 210 -1.28 -18.60 4.50
CA GLU A 210 -2.74 -18.56 4.64
C GLU A 210 -3.18 -17.15 5.07
N PHE A 211 -3.67 -16.36 4.11
CA PHE A 211 -4.03 -14.98 4.35
C PHE A 211 -5.36 -15.01 5.07
N LYS A 212 -5.30 -14.89 6.39
CA LYS A 212 -6.45 -14.81 7.28
C LYS A 212 -6.64 -13.35 7.68
N PRO A 213 -7.27 -12.51 6.83
CA PRO A 213 -7.61 -11.16 7.24
C PRO A 213 -8.51 -11.25 8.46
N ASN A 214 -8.25 -10.40 9.43
CA ASN A 214 -9.06 -10.26 10.64
C ASN A 214 -9.47 -8.80 10.78
N MET A 215 -10.24 -8.49 11.82
CA MET A 215 -10.74 -7.13 12.01
C MET A 215 -9.60 -6.10 12.19
N GLN A 216 -8.50 -6.52 12.82
CA GLN A 216 -7.31 -5.71 13.01
C GLN A 216 -6.66 -5.34 11.66
N TRP A 217 -6.54 -6.30 10.75
CA TRP A 217 -6.03 -6.05 9.39
C TRP A 217 -6.91 -5.06 8.62
N LEU A 218 -8.24 -5.19 8.70
CA LEU A 218 -9.18 -4.26 8.05
C LEU A 218 -9.03 -2.82 8.59
N TYR A 219 -8.84 -2.70 9.90
CA TYR A 219 -8.60 -1.42 10.55
C TYR A 219 -7.29 -0.78 10.12
N GLU A 220 -6.19 -1.53 10.13
CA GLU A 220 -4.85 -1.06 9.73
C GLU A 220 -4.77 -0.63 8.26
N HIS A 221 -5.60 -1.23 7.40
CA HIS A 221 -5.66 -0.92 5.96
C HIS A 221 -6.81 0.02 5.57
N ASP A 222 -7.49 0.62 6.56
CA ASP A 222 -8.59 1.59 6.36
C ASP A 222 -9.71 1.08 5.41
N VAL A 223 -10.06 -0.22 5.51
CA VAL A 223 -11.11 -0.82 4.66
C VAL A 223 -12.49 -0.32 5.10
N THR A 224 -13.04 0.65 4.36
CA THR A 224 -14.33 1.27 4.70
C THR A 224 -15.50 0.30 4.57
N TYR A 225 -16.60 0.57 5.30
CA TYR A 225 -17.87 -0.18 5.16
C TYR A 225 -18.31 -0.35 3.69
N LYS A 226 -18.24 0.71 2.87
CA LYS A 226 -18.61 0.63 1.45
C LYS A 226 -17.71 -0.34 0.67
N GLN A 227 -16.42 -0.34 0.95
CA GLN A 227 -15.47 -1.27 0.33
C GLN A 227 -15.70 -2.69 0.81
N ALA A 228 -15.93 -2.90 2.12
CA ALA A 228 -16.27 -4.19 2.71
C ALA A 228 -17.55 -4.77 2.09
N GLN A 229 -18.61 -3.97 1.94
CA GLN A 229 -19.87 -4.40 1.31
C GLN A 229 -19.70 -4.69 -0.19
N ALA A 230 -18.90 -3.90 -0.91
CA ALA A 230 -18.57 -4.18 -2.31
C ALA A 230 -17.80 -5.51 -2.46
N MET A 231 -16.86 -5.79 -1.56
CA MET A 231 -16.13 -7.07 -1.54
C MET A 231 -17.05 -8.24 -1.15
N LEU A 232 -17.89 -8.06 -0.14
CA LEU A 232 -18.89 -9.06 0.28
C LEU A 232 -19.82 -9.44 -0.88
N LYS A 233 -20.34 -8.44 -1.60
CA LYS A 233 -21.20 -8.66 -2.77
C LYS A 233 -20.48 -9.51 -3.82
N ARG A 234 -19.24 -9.15 -4.16
CA ARG A 234 -18.44 -9.90 -5.14
C ARG A 234 -18.10 -11.33 -4.71
N ILE A 235 -17.97 -11.58 -3.40
CA ILE A 235 -17.79 -12.94 -2.86
C ILE A 235 -19.11 -13.74 -2.95
N ILE A 236 -20.25 -13.12 -2.65
CA ILE A 236 -21.57 -13.75 -2.78
C ILE A 236 -21.87 -14.08 -4.24
N ASP A 237 -21.55 -13.17 -5.16
CA ASP A 237 -21.75 -13.30 -6.60
C ASP A 237 -20.74 -14.28 -7.26
N GLY A 238 -19.82 -14.86 -6.48
CA GLY A 238 -18.83 -15.84 -6.96
C GLY A 238 -17.68 -15.25 -7.79
N GLU A 239 -17.56 -13.91 -7.83
CA GLU A 239 -16.51 -13.21 -8.59
C GLU A 239 -15.14 -13.20 -7.90
N ILE A 240 -15.09 -13.50 -6.60
CA ILE A 240 -13.87 -13.58 -5.81
C ILE A 240 -13.67 -15.04 -5.36
N ILE A 241 -12.80 -15.74 -6.08
CA ILE A 241 -12.26 -17.05 -5.71
C ILE A 241 -10.75 -16.85 -5.57
N GLN A 242 -10.31 -16.34 -4.42
CA GLN A 242 -8.88 -16.31 -4.11
C GLN A 242 -8.47 -17.67 -3.55
N PRO A 243 -7.46 -18.36 -4.14
CA PRO A 243 -6.94 -19.60 -3.58
C PRO A 243 -6.41 -19.37 -2.16
N GLY A 244 -6.75 -20.24 -1.20
CA GLY A 244 -6.19 -20.20 0.15
C GLY A 244 -6.87 -19.26 1.16
N VAL A 245 -8.03 -18.67 0.81
CA VAL A 245 -8.86 -17.91 1.76
C VAL A 245 -10.27 -18.50 1.78
N ASP A 246 -10.80 -18.86 2.95
CA ASP A 246 -12.17 -19.37 3.08
C ASP A 246 -13.18 -18.24 2.76
N PRO A 247 -14.00 -18.37 1.69
CA PRO A 247 -15.02 -17.38 1.36
C PRO A 247 -16.03 -17.16 2.48
N GLN A 248 -16.29 -18.16 3.32
CA GLN A 248 -17.25 -18.06 4.41
C GLN A 248 -16.71 -17.26 5.60
N GLU A 249 -15.42 -17.39 5.90
CA GLU A 249 -14.74 -16.55 6.89
C GLU A 249 -14.71 -15.08 6.43
N LEU A 250 -14.39 -14.82 5.15
CA LEU A 250 -14.42 -13.47 4.59
C LEU A 250 -15.81 -12.85 4.61
N LYS A 251 -16.85 -13.63 4.26
CA LYS A 251 -18.23 -13.17 4.34
C LYS A 251 -18.57 -12.72 5.75
N THR A 252 -18.23 -13.54 6.74
CA THR A 252 -18.47 -13.24 8.16
C THR A 252 -17.71 -11.99 8.61
N LEU A 253 -16.44 -11.86 8.21
CA LEU A 253 -15.61 -10.71 8.53
C LEU A 253 -16.17 -9.42 7.92
N PHE A 254 -16.44 -9.39 6.62
CA PHE A 254 -16.93 -8.18 5.95
C PHE A 254 -18.36 -7.80 6.36
N ALA A 255 -19.21 -8.78 6.66
CA ALA A 255 -20.53 -8.54 7.23
C ALA A 255 -20.46 -7.91 8.64
N SER A 256 -19.37 -8.15 9.38
CA SER A 256 -19.17 -7.62 10.73
C SER A 256 -18.69 -6.17 10.76
N VAL A 257 -18.22 -5.62 9.63
CA VAL A 257 -17.84 -4.20 9.51
C VAL A 257 -19.10 -3.34 9.58
N ARG A 258 -19.10 -2.35 10.48
CA ARG A 258 -20.28 -1.49 10.68
C ARG A 258 -20.20 -0.19 9.88
N PRO A 259 -21.34 0.38 9.43
CA PRO A 259 -21.35 1.69 8.81
C PRO A 259 -20.89 2.76 9.79
N LYS A 260 -20.50 3.93 9.26
CA LYS A 260 -20.17 5.08 10.12
C LYS A 260 -21.41 5.47 10.93
N PRO A 261 -21.31 5.64 12.26
CA PRO A 261 -22.45 6.04 13.07
C PRO A 261 -22.92 7.44 12.66
N ASN A 262 -24.23 7.67 12.79
CA ASN A 262 -24.79 9.00 12.62
C ASN A 262 -24.36 9.95 13.76
N LEU A 263 -24.80 11.21 13.73
CA LEU A 263 -24.42 12.22 14.72
C LEU A 263 -24.75 11.76 16.16
N ARG A 264 -25.99 11.33 16.39
CA ARG A 264 -26.51 10.88 17.69
C ARG A 264 -25.73 9.69 18.21
N GLN A 265 -25.57 8.65 17.38
CA GLN A 265 -24.78 7.46 17.71
C GLN A 265 -23.32 7.80 17.99
N SER A 266 -22.72 8.75 17.26
CA SER A 266 -21.33 9.15 17.50
C SER A 266 -21.14 9.78 18.89
N ILE A 267 -22.11 10.57 19.33
CA ILE A 267 -22.10 11.17 20.67
C ILE A 267 -22.37 10.09 21.72
N GLU A 268 -23.36 9.23 21.49
CA GLU A 268 -23.69 8.09 22.35
C GLU A 268 -22.50 7.17 22.60
N LEU A 269 -21.67 6.88 21.58
CA LEU A 269 -20.48 6.06 21.76
C LEU A 269 -19.42 6.73 22.67
N VAL A 270 -19.39 8.07 22.73
CA VAL A 270 -18.46 8.80 23.62
C VAL A 270 -19.00 8.85 25.05
N VAL A 271 -20.29 9.16 25.22
CA VAL A 271 -20.90 9.37 26.54
C VAL A 271 -21.46 8.08 27.15
N LEU A 272 -21.60 7.02 26.36
CA LEU A 272 -22.15 5.71 26.74
C LEU A 272 -23.55 5.80 27.38
N ASP A 273 -24.34 6.80 26.95
CA ASP A 273 -25.66 7.10 27.50
C ASP A 273 -26.58 7.66 26.40
N HIS A 274 -27.66 6.94 26.13
CA HIS A 274 -28.60 7.27 25.06
C HIS A 274 -29.42 8.53 25.34
N GLN A 275 -29.87 8.74 26.59
CA GLN A 275 -30.67 9.92 26.96
C GLN A 275 -29.83 11.19 26.89
N VAL A 276 -28.58 11.12 27.37
CA VAL A 276 -27.64 12.23 27.27
C VAL A 276 -27.33 12.55 25.80
N ALA A 277 -27.11 11.53 24.96
CA ALA A 277 -26.84 11.76 23.54
C ALA A 277 -28.02 12.43 22.82
N ASP A 278 -29.26 11.99 23.10
CA ASP A 278 -30.47 12.59 22.51
C ASP A 278 -30.65 14.06 22.96
N TYR A 279 -30.49 14.32 24.26
CA TYR A 279 -30.53 15.67 24.81
C TYR A 279 -29.51 16.60 24.13
N LEU A 280 -28.26 16.13 23.99
CA LEU A 280 -27.17 16.92 23.41
C LEU A 280 -27.40 17.26 21.94
N VAL A 281 -27.93 16.32 21.15
CA VAL A 281 -28.25 16.55 19.74
C VAL A 281 -29.44 17.51 19.61
N ALA A 282 -30.47 17.34 20.44
CA ALA A 282 -31.64 18.21 20.44
C ALA A 282 -31.29 19.65 20.84
N LYS A 283 -30.42 19.82 21.84
CA LYS A 283 -29.94 21.13 22.31
C LYS A 283 -29.08 21.87 21.27
N HIS A 284 -28.36 21.13 20.42
CA HIS A 284 -27.40 21.70 19.45
C HIS A 284 -27.53 21.12 18.03
N PRO A 285 -28.69 21.30 17.35
CA PRO A 285 -29.01 20.59 16.11
C PRO A 285 -28.08 20.94 14.93
N ASN A 286 -27.47 22.12 14.94
CA ASN A 286 -26.62 22.63 13.85
C ASN A 286 -25.11 22.44 14.11
N LEU A 287 -24.74 21.85 15.25
CA LEU A 287 -23.34 21.64 15.60
C LEU A 287 -22.88 20.24 15.23
N ARG A 288 -21.61 20.13 14.86
CA ARG A 288 -20.93 18.85 14.71
C ARG A 288 -20.69 18.20 16.07
N ALA A 289 -20.60 16.87 16.11
CA ALA A 289 -20.33 16.10 17.32
C ALA A 289 -19.17 16.65 18.17
N ASP A 290 -18.03 17.00 17.56
CA ASP A 290 -16.87 17.51 18.29
C ASP A 290 -17.11 18.89 18.90
N ALA A 291 -17.92 19.72 18.24
CA ALA A 291 -18.31 21.03 18.74
C ALA A 291 -19.37 20.93 19.85
N ILE A 292 -20.31 19.98 19.75
CA ILE A 292 -21.30 19.69 20.80
C ILE A 292 -20.57 19.27 22.08
N LEU A 293 -19.74 18.23 22.00
CA LEU A 293 -18.97 17.72 23.15
C LEU A 293 -18.06 18.80 23.75
N ASN A 294 -17.43 19.63 22.91
CA ASN A 294 -16.56 20.70 23.39
C ASN A 294 -17.33 21.80 24.11
N ARG A 295 -18.51 22.18 23.59
CA ARG A 295 -19.36 23.21 24.18
C ARG A 295 -19.89 22.79 25.55
N GLU A 296 -20.06 21.49 25.76
CA GLU A 296 -20.61 20.91 27.00
C GLU A 296 -19.50 20.44 27.98
N GLY A 297 -18.26 20.88 27.76
CA GLY A 297 -17.19 20.79 28.77
C GLY A 297 -16.01 19.88 28.43
N MET A 298 -16.05 19.10 27.35
CA MET A 298 -14.86 18.35 26.91
C MET A 298 -13.83 19.28 26.26
N THR A 299 -12.55 18.97 26.38
CA THR A 299 -11.55 19.67 25.55
C THR A 299 -11.71 19.26 24.09
N LEU A 300 -11.54 20.20 23.16
CA LEU A 300 -11.71 19.92 21.73
C LEU A 300 -10.79 18.80 21.20
N ARG A 301 -9.61 18.63 21.81
CA ARG A 301 -8.68 17.53 21.51
C ARG A 301 -9.25 16.18 21.93
N ASN A 302 -9.77 16.07 23.15
CA ASN A 302 -10.40 14.86 23.64
C ASN A 302 -11.71 14.55 22.91
N ALA A 303 -12.54 15.55 22.62
CA ALA A 303 -13.76 15.37 21.84
C ALA A 303 -13.46 14.80 20.45
N ARG A 304 -12.50 15.37 19.72
CA ARG A 304 -12.12 14.89 18.38
C ARG A 304 -11.51 13.50 18.38
N THR A 305 -10.62 13.25 19.35
CA THR A 305 -9.91 11.98 19.44
C THR A 305 -10.83 10.87 19.93
N GLY A 306 -11.63 11.13 20.97
CA GLY A 306 -12.67 10.24 21.47
C GLY A 306 -13.66 9.86 20.37
N LEU A 307 -14.18 10.83 19.61
CA LEU A 307 -15.05 10.54 18.48
C LEU A 307 -14.39 9.65 17.42
N ALA A 308 -13.13 9.92 17.07
CA ALA A 308 -12.43 9.10 16.08
C ALA A 308 -12.17 7.67 16.61
N TYR A 309 -11.73 7.56 17.85
CA TYR A 309 -11.47 6.32 18.56
C TYR A 309 -12.73 5.45 18.68
N GLU A 310 -13.82 6.01 19.21
CA GLU A 310 -15.07 5.28 19.41
C GLU A 310 -15.72 4.89 18.08
N GLN A 311 -15.66 5.77 17.08
CA GLN A 311 -16.14 5.45 15.73
C GLN A 311 -15.36 4.28 15.13
N LYS A 312 -14.04 4.24 15.31
CA LYS A 312 -13.20 3.13 14.81
C LYS A 312 -13.51 1.82 15.54
N LEU A 313 -13.64 1.82 16.86
CA LEU A 313 -14.03 0.62 17.61
C LEU A 313 -15.43 0.12 17.23
N PHE A 314 -16.36 1.04 16.98
CA PHE A 314 -17.68 0.69 16.51
C PHE A 314 -17.65 0.08 15.10
N GLN A 315 -16.88 0.68 14.19
CA GLN A 315 -16.76 0.21 12.79
C GLN A 315 -16.04 -1.13 12.67
N TYR A 316 -15.07 -1.39 13.55
CA TYR A 316 -14.20 -2.55 13.55
C TYR A 316 -14.27 -3.29 14.89
N PRO A 317 -15.34 -4.07 15.16
CA PRO A 317 -15.51 -4.71 16.46
C PRO A 317 -14.42 -5.77 16.73
N GLY A 318 -13.82 -5.73 17.91
CA GLY A 318 -12.80 -6.68 18.35
C GLY A 318 -11.35 -6.26 18.10
N VAL A 319 -11.10 -5.07 17.55
CA VAL A 319 -9.74 -4.49 17.46
C VAL A 319 -9.23 -4.02 18.82
N GLU A 320 -7.92 -4.02 18.99
CA GLU A 320 -7.30 -3.68 20.27
C GLU A 320 -7.48 -2.19 20.61
N SER A 321 -8.21 -1.91 21.70
CA SER A 321 -8.60 -0.53 22.09
C SER A 321 -7.42 0.40 22.30
N GLN A 322 -6.33 -0.05 22.95
CA GLN A 322 -5.17 0.81 23.20
C GLN A 322 -4.48 1.20 21.90
N SER A 323 -4.34 0.24 20.97
CA SER A 323 -3.77 0.47 19.63
C SER A 323 -4.58 1.50 18.84
N VAL A 324 -5.92 1.40 18.85
CA VAL A 324 -6.79 2.38 18.19
C VAL A 324 -6.63 3.78 18.79
N TRP A 325 -6.60 3.89 20.13
CA TRP A 325 -6.42 5.18 20.80
C TRP A 325 -5.10 5.86 20.38
N ASP A 326 -4.00 5.11 20.43
CA ASP A 326 -2.67 5.64 20.14
C ASP A 326 -2.54 6.06 18.68
N GLN A 327 -3.05 5.25 17.75
CA GLN A 327 -3.04 5.56 16.33
C GLN A 327 -3.89 6.79 16.01
N GLU A 328 -5.09 6.94 16.59
CA GLU A 328 -5.93 8.11 16.35
C GLU A 328 -5.33 9.40 16.96
N CYS A 329 -4.70 9.30 18.13
CA CYS A 329 -3.93 10.40 18.72
C CYS A 329 -2.80 10.84 17.77
N GLN A 330 -1.98 9.89 17.30
CA GLN A 330 -0.88 10.16 16.39
C GLN A 330 -1.38 10.78 15.08
N ARG A 331 -2.37 10.17 14.44
CA ARG A 331 -2.96 10.65 13.18
C ARG A 331 -3.47 12.09 13.28
N LEU A 332 -4.12 12.45 14.39
CA LEU A 332 -4.60 13.81 14.62
C LEU A 332 -3.48 14.80 15.00
N ASN A 333 -2.38 14.32 15.58
CA ASN A 333 -1.21 15.11 15.95
C ASN A 333 -0.23 15.33 14.79
N LEU A 334 -0.22 14.48 13.76
CA LEU A 334 0.55 14.63 12.53
C LEU A 334 0.10 15.80 11.63
N LYS A 335 -1.01 16.47 11.98
CA LYS A 335 -1.47 17.67 11.25
C LYS A 335 -0.59 18.88 11.58
N THR A 336 -0.55 19.87 10.68
CA THR A 336 0.23 21.12 10.81
C THR A 336 0.10 21.81 12.17
N ARG A 337 -1.05 21.65 12.83
CA ARG A 337 -1.22 21.96 14.26
C ARG A 337 -1.67 20.68 14.96
N PRO A 338 -1.05 20.28 16.10
CA PRO A 338 -1.48 19.12 16.85
C PRO A 338 -2.94 19.27 17.34
N ARG A 339 -3.81 18.37 16.89
CA ARG A 339 -5.26 18.37 17.20
C ARG A 339 -5.72 17.15 17.98
N GLY A 340 -4.85 16.16 18.19
CA GLY A 340 -5.15 14.94 18.93
C GLY A 340 -5.00 15.12 20.44
N ALA A 341 -5.54 14.17 21.19
CA ALA A 341 -5.28 14.02 22.60
C ALA A 341 -3.84 13.49 22.84
N GLN A 342 -3.53 13.27 24.11
CA GLN A 342 -2.26 12.65 24.52
C GLN A 342 -2.29 11.15 24.20
N VAL A 343 -1.19 10.62 23.66
CA VAL A 343 -0.98 9.19 23.41
C VAL A 343 -0.82 8.44 24.73
N GLY A 344 -1.24 7.18 24.76
CA GLY A 344 -1.08 6.27 25.89
C GLY A 344 -2.22 6.33 26.90
N SER A 345 -2.15 5.42 27.88
CA SER A 345 -3.17 5.21 28.91
C SER A 345 -3.56 6.47 29.68
N LYS A 346 -2.61 7.36 29.97
CA LYS A 346 -2.90 8.65 30.66
C LYS A 346 -3.81 9.55 29.84
N GLY A 347 -3.60 9.62 28.53
CA GLY A 347 -4.44 10.41 27.63
C GLY A 347 -5.83 9.82 27.48
N TYR A 348 -5.91 8.49 27.37
CA TYR A 348 -7.18 7.75 27.34
C TYR A 348 -7.98 7.95 28.63
N GLN A 349 -7.34 7.84 29.80
CA GLN A 349 -8.00 8.06 31.09
C GLN A 349 -8.56 9.49 31.18
N LYS A 350 -7.78 10.50 30.79
CA LYS A 350 -8.24 11.90 30.77
C LYS A 350 -9.45 12.11 29.85
N TYR A 351 -9.50 11.39 28.72
CA TYR A 351 -10.67 11.39 27.85
C TYR A 351 -11.89 10.80 28.56
N ARG A 352 -11.75 9.63 29.19
CA ARG A 352 -12.83 8.96 29.93
C ARG A 352 -13.34 9.79 31.10
N ASP A 353 -12.44 10.40 31.87
CA ASP A 353 -12.82 11.27 32.99
C ASP A 353 -13.68 12.46 32.52
N GLN A 354 -13.32 13.07 31.38
CA GLN A 354 -14.10 14.16 30.80
C GLN A 354 -15.46 13.70 30.28
N ALA A 355 -15.54 12.52 29.65
CA ALA A 355 -16.79 11.96 29.18
C ALA A 355 -17.73 11.66 30.36
N ASN A 356 -17.22 11.03 31.43
CA ASN A 356 -17.97 10.72 32.64
C ASN A 356 -18.46 11.98 33.37
N GLN A 357 -17.61 13.01 33.47
CA GLN A 357 -17.99 14.29 34.07
C GLN A 357 -19.10 14.98 33.28
N LEU A 358 -19.03 14.96 31.95
CA LEU A 358 -20.06 15.50 31.07
C LEU A 358 -21.38 14.77 31.28
N VAL A 359 -21.38 13.43 31.30
CA VAL A 359 -22.58 12.62 31.56
C VAL A 359 -23.21 12.98 32.89
N ALA A 360 -22.43 13.04 33.97
CA ALA A 360 -22.92 13.38 35.30
C ALA A 360 -23.58 14.77 35.32
N THR A 361 -22.97 15.74 34.63
CA THR A 361 -23.46 17.12 34.55
C THR A 361 -24.78 17.18 33.77
N ILE A 362 -24.87 16.52 32.61
CA ILE A 362 -26.08 16.55 31.78
C ILE A 362 -27.23 15.76 32.43
N ARG A 363 -26.95 14.61 33.06
CA ARG A 363 -27.99 13.86 33.79
C ARG A 363 -28.62 14.67 34.91
N ALA A 364 -27.82 15.46 35.64
CA ALA A 364 -28.34 16.33 36.68
C ALA A 364 -29.31 17.39 36.13
N ILE A 365 -29.11 17.84 34.89
CA ILE A 365 -30.00 18.78 34.19
C ILE A 365 -31.27 18.07 33.75
N ILE A 366 -31.15 16.91 33.09
CA ILE A 366 -32.31 16.14 32.59
C ILE A 366 -33.29 15.82 33.73
N ILE A 367 -32.78 15.40 34.90
CA ILE A 367 -33.62 15.07 36.08
C ILE A 367 -34.35 16.30 36.65
N GLN A 368 -33.84 17.52 36.45
CA GLN A 368 -34.49 18.75 36.91
C GLN A 368 -35.59 19.24 35.95
N ASP A 369 -35.56 18.78 34.70
CA ASP A 369 -36.52 19.15 33.65
C ASP A 369 -37.67 18.12 33.49
N GLU A 370 -37.59 16.97 34.20
CA GLU A 370 -38.65 15.97 34.37
C GLU A 370 -39.46 16.23 35.65
#